data_AF-A0A6P4Z706-F1
#
_entry.id   AF-A0A6P4Z706-F1
#
_cell.length_a   1.000
_cell.length_b   1.000
_cell.length_c   1.000
_cell.angle_alpha   90.00
_cell.angle_beta   90.00
_cell.angle_gamma   90.00
#
_symmetry.space_group_name_H-M   'P 1'
#
loop_
_entity.id
_entity.type
_entity.pdbx_description
1 polymer ?
#
loop_
_entity_poly.entity_id
_entity_poly.type
_entity_poly.pdbx_seq_one_letter_code
_entity_poly.pdbx_strand_id
1 'polypeptide(L)'
;MEKLGVPPEMWDQLKDAEFPVNSSLSGNVMTSKLEFMGKTIENTLTLGVEGEETDPMGMKRKVTYTMEGEDLVSVYQNYDGKGLTVHMTRHFVDDNTIRVTFKVGDLEGWATEKRC
;
A
#
# COMPACT_ATOMS: atom_id res chain seq x y z
N MET A 1 11.91 4.69 0.88
CA MET A 1 12.40 3.74 1.89
C MET A 1 12.70 4.43 3.21
N GLU A 2 13.67 5.35 3.28
CA GLU A 2 14.03 6.04 4.53
C GLU A 2 12.87 6.74 5.25
N LYS A 3 12.11 7.62 4.56
CA LYS A 3 10.95 8.31 5.16
C LYS A 3 9.82 7.36 5.59
N LEU A 4 9.75 6.16 5.02
CA LEU A 4 8.78 5.16 5.42
C LEU A 4 9.25 4.36 6.65
N GLY A 5 10.37 4.75 7.27
CA GLY A 5 10.91 4.09 8.45
C GLY A 5 11.46 2.68 8.18
N VAL A 6 11.73 2.36 6.91
CA VAL A 6 12.33 1.07 6.54
C VAL A 6 13.79 1.05 7.03
N PRO A 7 14.20 0.06 7.84
CA PRO A 7 15.57 -0.06 8.30
C PRO A 7 16.56 -0.18 7.12
N PRO A 8 17.73 0.52 7.14
CA PRO A 8 18.71 0.47 6.06
C PRO A 8 19.15 -0.93 5.65
N GLU A 9 19.28 -1.85 6.62
CA GLU A 9 19.64 -3.25 6.40
C GLU A 9 18.60 -4.02 5.56
N MET A 10 17.37 -3.52 5.44
CA MET A 10 16.32 -4.12 4.61
C MET A 10 16.24 -3.50 3.22
N TRP A 11 16.96 -2.42 2.92
CA TRP A 11 16.78 -1.69 1.66
C TRP A 11 17.16 -2.53 0.44
N ASP A 12 18.31 -3.21 0.49
CA ASP A 12 18.76 -4.07 -0.62
C ASP A 12 17.80 -5.24 -0.81
N GLN A 13 17.32 -5.83 0.28
CA GLN A 13 16.35 -6.91 0.23
C GLN A 13 15.03 -6.47 -0.40
N LEU A 14 14.53 -5.29 -0.04
CA LEU A 14 13.25 -4.78 -0.52
C LEU A 14 13.33 -4.21 -1.95
N LYS A 15 14.53 -3.83 -2.40
CA LYS A 15 14.76 -3.29 -3.75
C LYS A 15 14.45 -4.32 -4.83
N ASP A 16 14.83 -5.58 -4.59
CA ASP A 16 14.66 -6.68 -5.54
C ASP A 16 13.57 -7.67 -5.12
N ALA A 17 12.85 -7.38 -4.02
CA ALA A 17 11.76 -8.22 -3.55
C ALA A 17 10.51 -8.06 -4.40
N GLU A 18 9.86 -9.20 -4.69
CA GLU A 18 8.50 -9.23 -5.21
C GLU A 18 7.51 -9.26 -4.03
N PHE A 19 6.44 -8.47 -4.14
CA PHE A 19 5.36 -8.40 -3.17
C PHE A 19 4.07 -8.87 -3.85
N PRO A 20 3.84 -10.18 -4.02
CA PRO A 20 2.61 -10.67 -4.64
C PRO A 20 1.44 -10.37 -3.70
N VAL A 21 0.59 -9.43 -4.11
CA VAL A 21 -0.63 -9.06 -3.39
C VAL A 21 -1.84 -9.62 -4.13
N ASN A 22 -2.62 -10.46 -3.45
CA ASN A 22 -3.91 -10.90 -3.92
C ASN A 22 -4.98 -10.01 -3.31
N SER A 23 -5.64 -9.21 -4.15
CA SER A 23 -6.69 -8.28 -3.71
C SER A 23 -8.02 -8.60 -4.39
N SER A 24 -9.10 -8.47 -3.64
CA SER A 24 -10.47 -8.53 -4.15
C SER A 24 -11.33 -7.45 -3.52
N LEU A 25 -12.29 -6.95 -4.29
CA LEU A 25 -13.28 -5.97 -3.85
C LEU A 25 -14.68 -6.57 -4.02
N SER A 26 -15.42 -6.67 -2.92
CA SER A 26 -16.81 -7.11 -2.91
C SER A 26 -17.68 -5.99 -2.34
N GLY A 27 -18.44 -5.33 -3.20
CA GLY A 27 -19.14 -4.09 -2.85
C GLY A 27 -18.15 -3.01 -2.42
N ASN A 28 -18.21 -2.60 -1.16
CA ASN A 28 -17.29 -1.63 -0.57
C ASN A 28 -16.23 -2.27 0.35
N VAL A 29 -16.16 -3.60 0.42
CA VAL A 29 -15.20 -4.31 1.27
C VAL A 29 -14.05 -4.80 0.41
N MET A 30 -12.87 -4.27 0.66
CA MET A 30 -11.62 -4.69 0.05
C MET A 30 -10.90 -5.68 0.97
N THR A 31 -10.52 -6.83 0.45
CA THR A 31 -9.67 -7.81 1.12
C THR A 31 -8.36 -7.93 0.36
N SER A 32 -7.24 -7.91 1.07
CA SER A 32 -5.92 -8.14 0.48
C SER A 32 -5.14 -9.16 1.29
N LYS A 33 -4.37 -9.98 0.58
CA LYS A 33 -3.45 -10.97 1.13
C LYS A 33 -2.08 -10.77 0.50
N LEU A 34 -1.08 -10.54 1.34
CA LEU A 34 0.32 -10.46 0.96
C LEU A 34 1.08 -11.61 1.62
N GLU A 35 1.88 -12.32 0.84
CA GLU A 35 2.86 -13.28 1.35
C GLU A 35 4.26 -12.70 1.15
N PHE A 36 4.94 -12.36 2.24
CA PHE A 36 6.24 -11.72 2.21
C PHE A 36 7.14 -12.24 3.33
N MET A 37 8.37 -12.65 2.97
CA MET A 37 9.37 -13.18 3.92
C MET A 37 8.85 -14.31 4.83
N GLY A 38 8.04 -15.21 4.27
CA GLY A 38 7.44 -16.32 5.03
C GLY A 38 6.34 -15.90 6.02
N LYS A 39 5.88 -14.64 5.96
CA LYS A 39 4.73 -14.14 6.69
C LYS A 39 3.55 -13.97 5.74
N THR A 40 2.37 -14.34 6.20
CA THR A 40 1.10 -14.02 5.55
C THR A 40 0.49 -12.84 6.27
N ILE A 41 0.16 -11.79 5.53
CA ILE A 41 -0.52 -10.59 6.01
C ILE A 41 -1.86 -10.52 5.29
N GLU A 42 -2.94 -10.41 6.05
CA GLU A 42 -4.30 -10.28 5.53
C GLU A 42 -4.94 -9.01 6.09
N ASN A 43 -5.50 -8.19 5.21
CA ASN A 43 -6.18 -6.95 5.57
C ASN A 43 -7.60 -6.98 4.99
N THR A 44 -8.58 -6.53 5.78
CA THR A 44 -9.96 -6.33 5.35
C THR A 44 -10.38 -4.91 5.72
N LEU A 45 -10.71 -4.12 4.71
CA LEU A 45 -10.94 -2.68 4.84
C LEU A 45 -12.21 -2.28 4.10
N THR A 46 -12.97 -1.36 4.68
CA THR A 46 -14.17 -0.80 4.04
C THR A 46 -13.83 0.52 3.37
N LEU A 47 -14.13 0.66 2.08
CA LEU A 47 -13.91 1.91 1.34
C LEU A 47 -14.67 3.08 1.98
N GLY A 48 -14.01 4.23 2.08
CA GLY A 48 -14.52 5.46 2.69
C GLY A 48 -14.48 5.47 4.22
N VAL A 49 -14.01 4.41 4.87
CA VAL A 49 -13.94 4.28 6.34
C VAL A 49 -12.49 4.14 6.77
N GLU A 50 -12.08 4.86 7.81
CA GLU A 50 -10.76 4.66 8.42
C GLU A 50 -10.70 3.25 9.02
N GLY A 51 -9.71 2.47 8.58
CA GLY A 51 -9.42 1.14 9.09
C GLY A 51 -7.97 1.01 9.55
N GLU A 52 -7.62 -0.22 9.96
CA GLU A 52 -6.26 -0.58 10.35
C GLU A 52 -5.70 -1.59 9.35
N GLU A 53 -4.55 -1.28 8.76
CA GLU A 53 -3.82 -2.14 7.85
C GLU A 53 -2.52 -2.58 8.50
N THR A 54 -2.17 -3.85 8.36
CA THR A 54 -0.85 -4.36 8.70
C THR A 54 0.05 -4.22 7.47
N ASP A 55 1.14 -3.46 7.60
CA ASP A 55 2.12 -3.24 6.53
C ASP A 55 3.08 -4.45 6.38
N PRO A 56 3.91 -4.51 5.31
CA PRO A 56 4.87 -5.61 5.11
C PRO A 56 5.88 -5.79 6.25
N MET A 57 6.10 -4.77 7.09
CA MET A 57 6.97 -4.83 8.26
C MET A 57 6.23 -5.37 9.50
N GLY A 58 4.93 -5.67 9.38
CA GLY A 58 4.07 -6.14 10.47
C GLY A 58 3.55 -5.02 11.36
N MET A 59 3.72 -3.74 10.96
CA MET A 59 3.22 -2.61 11.74
C MET A 59 1.79 -2.28 11.34
N LYS A 60 0.95 -2.01 12.33
CA LYS A 60 -0.43 -1.58 12.14
C LYS A 60 -0.50 -0.09 11.89
N ARG A 61 -1.14 0.32 10.80
CA ARG A 61 -1.27 1.71 10.35
C ARG A 61 -2.74 2.03 10.10
N LYS A 62 -3.16 3.22 10.53
CA LYS A 62 -4.47 3.75 10.16
C LYS A 62 -4.45 4.21 8.72
N VAL A 63 -5.44 3.79 7.95
CA VAL A 63 -5.56 4.09 6.52
C VAL A 63 -7.02 4.22 6.13
N THR A 64 -7.29 5.14 5.21
CA THR A 64 -8.57 5.24 4.53
C THR A 64 -8.35 4.94 3.06
N TYR A 65 -9.10 3.98 2.51
CA TYR A 65 -9.13 3.68 1.09
C TYR A 65 -10.39 4.30 0.46
N THR A 66 -10.25 5.00 -0.65
CA THR A 66 -11.35 5.62 -1.40
C THR A 66 -11.22 5.33 -2.89
N MET A 67 -12.34 5.24 -3.59
CA MET A 67 -12.36 5.27 -5.05
C MET A 67 -12.57 6.71 -5.51
N GLU A 68 -11.66 7.23 -6.32
CA GLU A 68 -11.73 8.56 -6.94
C GLU A 68 -11.77 8.37 -8.46
N GLY A 69 -12.98 8.24 -9.01
CA GLY A 69 -13.15 7.79 -10.39
C GLY A 69 -12.67 6.35 -10.57
N GLU A 70 -11.65 6.15 -11.40
CA GLU A 70 -11.03 4.84 -11.66
C GLU A 70 -9.86 4.54 -10.73
N ASP A 71 -9.46 5.50 -9.91
CA ASP A 71 -8.29 5.39 -9.04
C ASP A 71 -8.66 4.87 -7.66
N LEU A 72 -7.91 3.87 -7.18
CA LEU A 72 -7.93 3.49 -5.77
C LEU A 72 -6.90 4.33 -5.02
N VAL A 73 -7.38 5.21 -4.16
CA VAL A 73 -6.58 6.11 -3.34
C VAL A 73 -6.50 5.56 -1.91
N SER A 74 -5.31 5.52 -1.34
CA SER A 74 -5.10 5.17 0.07
C SER A 74 -4.32 6.25 0.79
N VAL A 75 -4.86 6.71 1.91
CA VAL A 75 -4.32 7.84 2.68
C VAL A 75 -4.02 7.40 4.10
N TYR A 76 -2.76 7.53 4.49
CA TYR A 76 -2.26 7.36 5.85
C TYR A 76 -1.96 8.74 6.42
N GLN A 77 -2.82 9.25 7.29
CA GLN A 77 -2.68 10.62 7.84
C GLN A 77 -1.50 10.76 8.81
N ASN A 78 -1.15 9.67 9.50
CA ASN A 78 -0.08 9.63 10.49
C ASN A 78 0.72 8.32 10.36
N TYR A 79 1.41 8.17 9.24
CA TYR A 79 2.11 6.94 8.87
C TYR A 79 3.18 6.56 9.90
N ASP A 80 4.00 7.51 10.35
CA ASP A 80 5.13 7.25 11.26
C ASP A 80 4.82 7.49 12.75
N GLY A 81 3.57 7.85 13.08
CA GLY A 81 3.17 8.26 14.43
C GLY A 81 3.56 9.69 14.81
N LYS A 82 4.28 10.42 13.93
CA LYS A 82 4.79 11.78 14.15
C LYS A 82 4.20 12.81 13.16
N GLY A 83 3.21 12.41 12.37
CA GLY A 83 2.50 13.28 11.43
C GLY A 83 2.92 13.13 9.98
N LEU A 84 3.72 12.11 9.62
CA LEU A 84 4.02 11.85 8.21
C LEU A 84 2.76 11.40 7.48
N THR A 85 2.30 12.19 6.52
CA THR A 85 1.24 11.77 5.61
C THR A 85 1.81 10.98 4.44
N VAL A 86 1.20 9.83 4.15
CA VAL A 86 1.47 9.03 2.96
C VAL A 86 0.19 8.92 2.14
N HIS A 87 0.29 9.23 0.86
CA HIS A 87 -0.78 9.12 -0.11
C HIS A 87 -0.34 8.21 -1.24
N MET A 88 -1.15 7.20 -1.57
CA MET A 88 -0.87 6.30 -2.67
C MET A 88 -2.08 6.22 -3.59
N THR A 89 -1.83 6.31 -4.89
CA THR A 89 -2.85 6.19 -5.93
C THR A 89 -2.52 4.99 -6.79
N ARG A 90 -3.47 4.08 -6.96
CA ARG A 90 -3.36 2.89 -7.81
C ARG A 90 -4.33 3.03 -8.97
N HIS A 91 -3.78 2.98 -10.19
CA HIS A 91 -4.54 3.11 -11.43
C HIS A 91 -4.19 1.96 -12.38
N PHE A 92 -5.19 1.33 -12.99
CA PHE A 92 -4.95 0.36 -14.07
C PHE A 92 -4.54 1.12 -15.33
N VAL A 93 -3.30 0.91 -15.79
CA VAL A 93 -2.85 1.49 -17.07
C VAL A 93 -3.21 0.57 -18.25
N ASP A 94 -3.39 -0.71 -17.97
CA ASP A 94 -3.94 -1.74 -18.87
C ASP A 94 -4.50 -2.91 -18.04
N ASP A 95 -4.99 -3.95 -18.70
CA ASP A 95 -5.62 -5.11 -18.05
C ASP A 95 -4.72 -5.85 -17.05
N ASN A 96 -3.40 -5.72 -17.17
CA ASN A 96 -2.42 -6.49 -16.40
C ASN A 96 -1.42 -5.61 -15.64
N THR A 97 -1.51 -4.29 -15.74
CA THR A 97 -0.54 -3.38 -15.14
C THR A 97 -1.24 -2.33 -14.30
N ILE A 98 -0.81 -2.22 -13.04
CA ILE A 98 -1.22 -1.15 -12.13
C ILE A 98 -0.04 -0.19 -11.98
N ARG A 99 -0.29 1.10 -12.17
CA ARG A 99 0.65 2.15 -11.75
C ARG A 99 0.32 2.59 -10.34
N VAL A 100 1.31 2.52 -9.46
CA VAL A 100 1.20 3.02 -8.10
C VAL A 100 2.03 4.30 -7.99
N THR A 101 1.37 5.41 -7.71
CA THR A 101 2.03 6.69 -7.42
C THR A 101 2.03 6.92 -5.92
N PHE A 102 3.17 7.34 -5.38
CA PHE A 102 3.39 7.55 -3.96
C PHE A 102 3.70 9.03 -3.72
N LYS A 103 3.09 9.62 -2.70
CA LYS A 103 3.49 10.89 -2.11
C LYS A 103 3.73 10.68 -0.61
N VAL A 104 4.97 10.88 -0.17
CA VAL A 104 5.45 10.61 1.18
C VAL A 104 6.00 11.93 1.73
N GLY A 105 5.15 12.68 2.43
CA GLY A 105 5.43 14.08 2.76
C GLY A 105 5.66 14.93 1.51
N ASP A 106 6.87 15.48 1.40
CA ASP A 106 7.39 16.28 0.28
C ASP A 106 8.03 15.46 -0.85
N LEU A 107 8.15 14.13 -0.70
CA LEU A 107 8.66 13.27 -1.78
C LEU A 107 7.52 12.69 -2.60
N GLU A 108 7.77 12.52 -3.89
CA GLU A 108 6.89 11.81 -4.81
C GLU A 108 7.66 10.78 -5.64
N GLY A 109 6.96 9.75 -6.08
CA GLY A 109 7.53 8.69 -6.91
C GLY A 109 6.45 7.77 -7.44
N TRP A 110 6.84 6.81 -8.25
CA TRP A 110 5.92 5.81 -8.78
C TRP A 110 6.61 4.47 -8.99
N ALA A 111 5.81 3.42 -9.00
CA ALA A 111 6.19 2.07 -9.38
C ALA A 111 5.07 1.46 -10.26
N THR A 112 5.38 0.34 -10.90
CA THR A 112 4.39 -0.46 -11.64
C THR A 112 4.34 -1.85 -11.08
N GLU A 113 3.14 -2.36 -10.89
CA GLU A 113 2.86 -3.72 -10.48
C GLU A 113 2.26 -4.46 -11.67
N LYS A 114 2.68 -5.71 -11.89
CA LYS A 114 2.13 -6.58 -12.93
C LYS A 114 1.29 -7.67 -12.30
N ARG A 115 0.13 -7.95 -12.90
CA ARG A 115 -0.69 -9.10 -12.56
C ARG A 115 0.11 -10.38 -12.83
N CYS A 116 0.13 -11.28 -11.85
CA CYS A 116 0.78 -12.59 -11.89
C CYS A 116 -0.20 -13.70 -11.57
#